data_AF-A0A3P3XNX9-F1
#
_entry.id   AF-A0A3P3XNX9-F1
#
_cell.length_a   1.000
_cell.length_b   1.000
_cell.length_c   1.000
_cell.angle_alpha   90.00
_cell.angle_beta   90.00
_cell.angle_gamma   90.00
#
_symmetry.space_group_name_H-M   'P 1'
#
loop_
_entity.id
_entity.type
_entity.pdbx_description
1 polymer ?
#
loop_
_entity_poly.entity_id
_entity_poly.type
_entity_poly.pdbx_seq_one_letter_code
_entity_poly.pdbx_strand_id
1 'polypeptide(L)' 'MRKIGIYYAFWTQEWDVDFSPFIEKVKRLRFDLLEINGGTFAIMAPPARD' A
#
# COMPACT_ATOMS: atom_id res chain seq x y z
N MET A 1 14.44 -1.93 17.41
CA MET A 1 14.82 -2.05 15.97
C MET A 1 14.13 -0.95 15.18
N ARG A 2 14.71 -0.50 14.07
CA ARG A 2 14.05 0.44 13.16
C ARG A 2 13.10 -0.32 12.23
N LYS A 3 11.95 0.28 11.91
CA LYS A 3 10.99 -0.27 10.95
C LYS A 3 11.52 -0.10 9.53
N ILE A 4 11.37 -1.13 8.70
CA ILE A 4 11.77 -1.13 7.29
C ILE A 4 10.51 -1.22 6.41
N GLY A 5 10.40 -0.30 5.45
CA GLY A 5 9.27 -0.23 4.54
C GLY A 5 9.65 -0.33 3.07
N ILE A 6 8.64 -0.43 2.22
CA ILE A 6 8.75 -0.46 0.76
C ILE A 6 7.61 0.34 0.12
N TYR A 7 7.87 0.94 -1.03
CA TYR A 7 6.90 1.71 -1.80
C TYR A 7 6.11 0.82 -2.76
N TYR A 8 4.78 0.98 -2.83
CA TYR A 8 3.90 0.11 -3.64
C TYR A 8 4.28 0.09 -5.14
N ALA A 9 4.75 1.23 -5.67
CA ALA A 9 5.09 1.40 -7.08
C ALA A 9 6.32 0.58 -7.52
N PHE A 10 6.99 -0.12 -6.60
CA PHE A 10 7.97 -1.14 -6.99
C PHE A 10 7.35 -2.26 -7.85
N TRP A 11 6.06 -2.56 -7.66
CA TRP A 11 5.37 -3.67 -8.35
C TRP A 11 4.40 -3.27 -9.45
N THR A 12 4.16 -1.98 -9.69
CA THR A 12 3.17 -1.50 -10.67
C THR A 12 3.68 -0.27 -11.40
N GLN A 13 3.20 -0.05 -12.62
CA GLN A 13 3.45 1.18 -13.37
C GLN A 13 2.26 2.16 -13.28
N GLU A 14 1.15 1.73 -12.68
CA GLU A 14 -0.06 2.53 -12.49
C GLU A 14 -0.02 3.30 -11.16
N TRP A 15 -0.36 4.59 -11.22
CA TRP A 15 -0.45 5.44 -10.04
C TRP A 15 -1.72 5.21 -9.24
N ASP A 16 -2.87 5.08 -9.91
CA ASP A 16 -4.17 4.88 -9.29
C ASP A 16 -4.51 3.38 -9.21
N VAL A 17 -4.37 2.81 -8.01
CA VAL A 17 -4.59 1.38 -7.76
C VAL A 17 -5.31 1.15 -6.43
N ASP A 18 -5.92 -0.02 -6.27
CA ASP A 18 -6.29 -0.53 -4.95
C ASP A 18 -5.03 -0.92 -4.17
N PHE A 19 -4.82 -0.33 -2.99
CA PHE A 19 -3.65 -0.63 -2.16
C PHE A 19 -3.75 -1.96 -1.39
N SER A 20 -4.96 -2.51 -1.24
CA SER A 20 -5.24 -3.68 -0.38
C SER A 20 -4.37 -4.92 -0.71
N PRO A 21 -4.14 -5.28 -2.00
CA PRO A 21 -3.29 -6.41 -2.34
C PRO A 21 -1.81 -6.22 -1.94
N PHE A 22 -1.32 -4.98 -1.86
CA PHE A 22 0.05 -4.69 -1.49
C PHE A 22 0.28 -4.83 0.01
N ILE A 23 -0.74 -4.59 0.85
CA ILE A 23 -0.67 -4.82 2.31
C ILE A 23 -0.37 -6.29 2.60
N GLU A 24 -1.12 -7.20 1.99
CA GLU A 24 -0.90 -8.64 2.14
C GLU A 24 0.46 -9.07 1.59
N LYS A 25 0.91 -8.45 0.49
CA LYS A 25 2.26 -8.71 -0.06
C LYS A 25 3.37 -8.28 0.89
N VAL A 26 3.31 -7.06 1.45
CA VAL A 26 4.28 -6.51 2.40
C VAL A 26 4.36 -7.37 3.66
N LYS A 27 3.22 -7.81 4.19
CA LYS A 27 3.14 -8.72 5.34
C LYS A 27 3.84 -10.06 5.07
N ARG A 28 3.60 -10.69 3.91
CA ARG A 28 4.27 -11.95 3.54
C ARG A 28 5.78 -11.79 3.37
N LEU A 29 6.22 -10.64 2.85
CA LEU A 29 7.63 -10.31 2.63
C LEU A 29 8.36 -9.78 3.88
N ARG A 30 7.67 -9.71 5.03
CA ARG A 30 8.24 -9.29 6.33
C ARG A 30 8.72 -7.83 6.37
N PHE A 31 8.15 -6.96 5.54
CA PHE A 31 8.29 -5.52 5.71
C PHE A 31 7.37 -5.03 6.84
N ASP A 32 7.80 -4.00 7.56
CA ASP A 32 7.04 -3.39 8.66
C ASP A 32 6.02 -2.34 8.17
N LEU A 33 6.25 -1.77 6.99
CA LEU A 33 5.51 -0.63 6.47
C LEU A 33 5.35 -0.71 4.93
N LEU A 34 4.18 -0.30 4.45
CA LEU A 34 3.91 -0.01 3.05
C LEU A 34 3.75 1.49 2.89
N GLU A 35 4.50 2.08 1.95
CA GLU A 35 4.33 3.47 1.55
C GLU A 35 3.44 3.55 0.29
N ILE A 36 2.51 4.52 0.28
CA ILE A 36 1.53 4.75 -0.79
C ILE A 36 1.51 6.22 -1.21
N ASN A 37 1.09 6.55 -2.43
CA ASN A 37 0.92 7.94 -2.84
C ASN A 37 -0.34 8.55 -2.21
N GLY A 38 -0.24 9.82 -1.79
CA GLY A 38 -1.35 10.53 -1.15
C GLY A 38 -2.49 10.91 -2.12
N GLY A 39 -2.20 11.09 -3.41
CA GLY A 39 -3.18 11.52 -4.41
C GLY A 39 -4.33 10.53 -4.58
N THR A 40 -4.00 9.27 -4.84
CA THR A 40 -4.99 8.18 -4.93
C THR A 40 -5.70 7.99 -3.59
N PHE A 41 -4.96 7.98 -2.46
CA PHE A 41 -5.57 7.83 -1.14
C PHE A 41 -6.63 8.90 -0.82
N ALA A 42 -6.43 10.14 -1.25
CA ALA A 42 -7.36 11.24 -1.01
C ALA A 42 -8.71 11.10 -1.74
N ILE A 43 -8.76 10.33 -2.84
CA ILE A 43 -9.96 10.13 -3.67
C ILE A 43 -10.55 8.73 -3.55
N MET A 44 -9.89 7.82 -2.83
CA MET A 44 -10.41 6.48 -2.59
C MET A 44 -11.69 6.51 -1.77
N ALA A 45 -12.67 5.69 -2.18
CA ALA A 45 -13.85 5.45 -1.35
C ALA A 45 -13.43 4.81 -0.02
N PRO A 46 -14.08 5.17 1.10
CA PRO A 46 -13.83 4.50 2.37
C PRO A 46 -14.11 3.00 2.22
N PRO A 47 -13.32 2.14 2.89
CA PRO A 47 -13.58 0.71 2.87
C PRO A 47 -14.99 0.43 3.40
N ALA A 48 -15.66 -0.55 2.80
CA ALA A 48 -16.91 -1.08 3.34
C ALA A 48 -16.66 -1.48 4.81
N ARG A 49 -17.48 -0.95 5.71
CA ARG A 49 -17.46 -1.30 7.13
C ARG A 49 -18.60 -2.27 7.38
N ASP A 50 -18.25 -3.50 7.68
CA ASP A 50 -19.16 -4.51 8.24
C ASP A 50 -19.43 -4.23 9.73
#